data_AF-A0A2D8PUZ5-F1
#
_entry.id   AF-A0A2D8PUZ5-F1
#
_cell.length_a   1.000
_cell.length_b   1.000
_cell.length_c   1.000
_cell.angle_alpha   90.00
_cell.angle_beta   90.00
_cell.angle_gamma   90.00
#
_symmetry.space_group_name_H-M   'P 1'
#
loop_
_entity.id
_entity.type
_entity.pdbx_description
1 polymer ?
#
loop_
_entity_poly.entity_id
_entity_poly.type
_entity_poly.pdbx_seq_one_letter_code
_entity_poly.pdbx_strand_id
1 'polypeptide(L)'
;MYEDSLSGVVNATAPTPVPNAAFTSALGRVLGRPTVLPVPGFAVRAVFGELGKEALLWGQRAIPQKALSSGFKFFSEGVEDSLRFQLGRID
;
A
#
# COMPACT_ATOMS: atom_id res chain seq x y z
N MET A 1 28.71 -2.88 8.92
CA MET A 1 29.26 -2.77 7.56
C MET A 1 28.09 -2.39 6.67
N TYR A 2 28.01 -1.14 6.23
CA TYR A 2 26.96 -0.72 5.30
C TYR A 2 27.33 -1.28 3.93
N GLU A 3 26.48 -2.13 3.38
CA GLU A 3 26.70 -2.74 2.07
C GLU A 3 26.34 -1.71 1.01
N ASP A 4 27.35 -1.18 0.30
CA ASP A 4 27.23 -0.12 -0.71
C ASP A 4 26.65 -0.65 -2.04
N SER A 5 25.85 -1.72 -1.98
CA SER A 5 25.35 -2.46 -3.13
C SER A 5 24.09 -1.86 -3.75
N LEU A 6 23.47 -0.87 -3.08
CA LEU A 6 22.21 -0.26 -3.50
C LEU A 6 22.42 1.22 -3.86
N SER A 7 22.38 1.55 -5.16
CA SER A 7 22.60 2.90 -5.65
C SER A 7 21.53 3.38 -6.65
N GLY A 8 21.42 4.71 -6.78
CA GLY A 8 20.42 5.38 -7.62
C GLY A 8 18.98 5.29 -7.07
N VAL A 9 17.99 5.52 -7.93
CA VAL A 9 16.57 5.54 -7.52
C VAL A 9 16.10 4.15 -7.09
N VAL A 10 15.42 4.08 -5.93
CA VAL A 10 14.84 2.87 -5.34
C VAL A 10 13.38 3.14 -4.98
N ASN A 11 12.48 2.22 -5.31
CA ASN A 11 11.08 2.30 -4.86
C ASN A 11 10.98 1.86 -3.41
N ALA A 12 10.48 2.73 -2.54
CA ALA A 12 10.19 2.43 -1.14
C ALA A 12 8.76 1.88 -0.98
N THR A 13 8.50 0.74 -1.60
CA THR A 13 7.20 0.06 -1.57
C THR A 13 7.35 -1.38 -1.11
N ALA A 14 6.27 -1.96 -0.58
CA ALA A 14 6.22 -3.39 -0.31
C ALA A 14 6.29 -4.20 -1.62
N PRO A 15 6.79 -5.46 -1.60
CA PRO A 15 6.98 -6.25 -2.81
C PRO A 15 5.65 -6.71 -3.45
N THR A 16 4.55 -6.70 -2.70
CA THR A 16 3.23 -7.15 -3.14
C THR A 16 2.27 -5.95 -3.29
N PRO A 17 2.20 -5.31 -4.48
CA PRO A 17 1.25 -4.24 -4.71
C PRO A 17 -0.19 -4.78 -4.76
N VAL A 18 -1.14 -4.01 -4.23
CA VAL A 18 -2.56 -4.38 -4.21
C VAL A 18 -3.43 -3.23 -4.73
N PRO A 19 -4.56 -3.52 -5.40
CA PRO A 19 -5.57 -2.51 -5.69
C PRO A 19 -6.15 -1.89 -4.42
N ASN A 20 -6.63 -0.64 -4.49
CA ASN A 20 -7.25 0.04 -3.34
C ASN A 20 -8.41 -0.75 -2.72
N ALA A 21 -9.19 -1.46 -3.53
CA ALA A 21 -10.27 -2.33 -3.05
C ALA A 21 -9.77 -3.47 -2.15
N ALA A 22 -8.62 -4.08 -2.49
CA ALA A 22 -8.02 -5.15 -1.69
C ALA A 22 -7.40 -4.59 -0.39
N PHE A 23 -6.74 -3.44 -0.45
CA PHE A 23 -6.28 -2.71 0.74
C PHE A 23 -7.45 -2.40 1.69
N THR A 24 -8.53 -1.81 1.15
CA THR A 24 -9.73 -1.43 1.92
C THR A 24 -10.38 -2.65 2.55
N SER A 25 -10.49 -3.76 1.81
CA SER A 25 -11.03 -5.02 2.35
C SER A 25 -10.18 -5.58 3.49
N ALA A 26 -8.85 -5.57 3.35
CA ALA A 26 -7.94 -6.01 4.41
C ALA A 26 -8.07 -5.13 5.67
N LEU A 27 -8.09 -3.81 5.51
CA LEU A 27 -8.31 -2.87 6.60
C LEU A 27 -9.65 -3.11 7.32
N GLY A 28 -10.72 -3.35 6.56
CA GLY A 28 -12.03 -3.70 7.10
C GLY A 28 -12.00 -4.96 7.96
N ARG A 29 -11.33 -6.03 7.49
CA ARG A 29 -11.16 -7.27 8.27
C ARG A 29 -10.39 -7.03 9.57
N VAL A 30 -9.26 -6.34 9.52
CA VAL A 30 -8.41 -6.07 10.69
C VAL A 30 -9.15 -5.25 11.74
N LEU A 31 -9.97 -4.28 11.31
CA LEU A 31 -10.75 -3.43 12.22
C LEU A 31 -12.11 -4.04 12.62
N GLY A 32 -12.55 -5.15 12.02
CA GLY A 32 -13.88 -5.71 12.22
C GLY A 32 -15.01 -4.81 11.66
N ARG A 33 -14.75 -4.06 10.57
CA ARG A 33 -15.69 -3.11 9.96
C ARG A 33 -15.97 -3.48 8.49
N PRO A 34 -17.23 -3.73 8.09
CA PRO A 34 -17.57 -4.04 6.70
C PRO A 34 -17.23 -2.92 5.72
N THR A 35 -16.71 -3.26 4.53
CA THR A 35 -16.30 -2.31 3.47
C THR A 35 -16.99 -2.59 2.13
N VAL A 36 -18.32 -2.65 2.14
CA VAL A 36 -19.12 -3.13 0.99
C VAL A 36 -19.53 -2.03 0.01
N LEU A 37 -19.49 -0.76 0.41
CA LEU A 37 -19.92 0.37 -0.42
C LEU A 37 -18.70 1.12 -0.98
N PRO A 38 -18.48 1.11 -2.31
CA PRO A 38 -17.44 1.92 -2.93
C PRO A 38 -17.86 3.38 -3.02
N VAL A 39 -16.90 4.29 -2.86
CA VAL A 39 -17.13 5.73 -3.11
C VAL A 39 -17.06 5.99 -4.63
N PRO A 40 -18.10 6.57 -5.26
CA PRO A 40 -18.07 6.87 -6.69
C PRO A 40 -16.95 7.88 -7.05
N GLY A 41 -16.27 7.65 -8.17
CA GLY A 41 -15.15 8.51 -8.58
C GLY A 41 -15.53 9.98 -8.79
N PHE A 42 -16.75 10.27 -9.27
CA PHE A 42 -17.19 11.66 -9.42
C PHE A 42 -17.36 12.36 -8.06
N ALA A 43 -17.78 11.64 -7.01
CA ALA A 43 -17.92 12.20 -5.68
C ALA A 43 -16.54 12.56 -5.11
N VAL A 44 -15.53 11.69 -5.34
CA VAL A 44 -14.14 11.99 -4.97
C VAL A 44 -13.64 13.24 -5.69
N ARG A 45 -13.89 13.38 -7.00
CA ARG A 45 -13.51 14.59 -7.75
C ARG A 45 -14.24 15.84 -7.27
N ALA A 46 -15.52 15.73 -6.92
CA ALA A 46 -16.31 16.87 -6.44
C ALA A 46 -15.77 17.43 -5.11
N VAL A 47 -15.30 16.55 -4.21
CA VAL A 47 -14.80 16.95 -2.89
C VAL A 47 -13.31 17.35 -2.94
N PHE A 48 -12.49 16.61 -3.69
CA PHE A 48 -11.03 16.74 -3.64
C PHE A 48 -10.42 17.31 -4.93
N GLY A 49 -11.21 17.63 -5.96
CA GLY A 49 -10.73 18.17 -7.23
C GLY A 49 -9.71 17.25 -7.92
N GLU A 50 -8.68 17.86 -8.51
CA GLU A 50 -7.61 17.15 -9.21
C GLU A 50 -6.76 16.29 -8.25
N LEU A 51 -6.60 16.72 -6.99
CA LEU A 51 -5.92 15.92 -5.97
C LEU A 51 -6.61 14.57 -5.76
N GLY A 52 -7.95 14.56 -5.73
CA GLY A 52 -8.71 13.32 -5.64
C GLY A 52 -8.48 12.39 -6.83
N LYS A 53 -8.31 12.95 -8.03
CA LYS A 53 -8.00 12.17 -9.23
C LYS A 53 -6.62 11.53 -9.14
N GLU A 54 -5.57 12.29 -8.81
CA GLU A 54 -4.19 11.82 -8.82
C GLU A 54 -3.84 10.95 -7.60
N ALA A 55 -4.37 11.27 -6.41
CA ALA A 55 -4.01 10.57 -5.18
C ALA A 55 -4.94 9.40 -4.81
N LEU A 56 -6.21 9.44 -5.22
CA LEU A 56 -7.22 8.46 -4.78
C LEU A 56 -7.81 7.62 -5.92
N LEU A 57 -7.95 8.18 -7.12
CA LEU A 57 -8.52 7.48 -8.27
C LEU A 57 -7.47 6.91 -9.23
N TRP A 58 -6.21 7.34 -9.08
CA TRP A 58 -5.08 6.83 -9.83
C TRP A 58 -4.19 5.97 -8.92
N GLY A 59 -3.46 5.04 -9.52
CA GLY A 59 -2.54 4.19 -8.80
C GLY A 59 -1.40 3.69 -9.69
N GLN A 60 -0.21 3.57 -9.11
CA GLN A 60 0.97 3.02 -9.78
C GLN A 60 1.33 1.66 -9.19
N ARG A 61 1.63 0.70 -10.06
CA ARG A 61 2.23 -0.58 -9.65
C ARG A 61 3.75 -0.45 -9.53
N ALA A 62 4.23 0.22 -8.47
CA ALA A 62 5.65 0.43 -8.23
C ALA A 62 6.30 -0.79 -7.56
N ILE A 63 7.06 -1.58 -8.32
CA ILE A 63 7.75 -2.78 -7.81
C ILE A 63 9.15 -2.39 -7.28
N PRO A 64 9.54 -2.81 -6.06
CA PRO A 64 10.85 -2.50 -5.47
C PRO A 64 11.97 -3.43 -5.99
N GLN A 65 12.15 -3.50 -7.31
CA GLN A 65 13.09 -4.42 -7.98
C GLN A 65 14.52 -4.35 -7.41
N LYS A 66 15.06 -3.15 -7.20
CA LYS A 66 16.42 -3.01 -6.64
C LYS A 66 16.55 -3.54 -5.21
N ALA A 67 15.56 -3.28 -4.36
CA ALA A 67 15.56 -3.79 -2.99
C ALA A 67 15.44 -5.33 -2.97
N LEU A 68 14.60 -5.90 -3.83
CA LEU A 68 14.50 -7.35 -4.01
C LEU A 68 15.84 -7.96 -4.46
N SER A 69 16.45 -7.39 -5.49
CA SER A 69 17.74 -7.88 -6.03
C SER A 69 18.91 -7.68 -5.07
N SER A 70 18.86 -6.70 -4.16
CA SER A 70 19.90 -6.50 -3.14
C SER A 70 19.77 -7.47 -1.96
N GLY A 71 18.76 -8.35 -1.95
CA GLY A 71 18.50 -9.24 -0.83
C GLY A 71 17.90 -8.55 0.40
N PHE A 72 17.37 -7.32 0.25
CA PHE A 72 16.70 -6.60 1.34
C PHE A 72 15.56 -7.45 1.91
N LYS A 73 15.52 -7.57 3.23
CA LYS A 73 14.50 -8.33 3.95
C LYS A 73 13.38 -7.39 4.38
N PHE A 74 12.18 -7.59 3.82
CA PHE A 74 11.01 -6.82 4.18
C PHE A 74 10.46 -7.32 5.51
N PHE A 75 10.19 -6.39 6.43
CA PHE A 75 9.54 -6.72 7.69
C PHE A 75 8.11 -7.25 7.49
N SER A 76 7.39 -6.69 6.52
CA SER A 76 6.06 -7.16 6.12
C SER A 76 5.96 -7.13 4.60
N GLU A 77 5.60 -8.26 4.00
CA GLU A 77 5.40 -8.39 2.55
C GLU A 77 3.93 -8.26 2.15
N GLY A 78 3.01 -8.56 3.08
CA GLY A 78 1.58 -8.51 2.90
C GLY A 78 0.92 -7.30 3.57
N VAL A 79 -0.16 -6.82 2.96
CA VAL A 79 -0.94 -5.67 3.47
C VAL A 79 -1.64 -5.98 4.79
N GLU A 80 -2.20 -7.19 4.95
CA GLU A 80 -2.97 -7.53 6.16
C GLU A 80 -2.07 -7.69 7.39
N ASP A 81 -0.94 -8.39 7.26
CA ASP A 81 0.02 -8.55 8.36
C ASP A 81 0.61 -7.21 8.80
N SER A 82 0.94 -6.35 7.84
CA SER A 82 1.40 -4.99 8.11
C SER A 82 0.34 -4.17 8.86
N LEU A 83 -0.93 -4.23 8.42
CA LEU A 83 -2.03 -3.54 9.09
C LEU A 83 -2.27 -4.07 10.51
N ARG A 84 -2.21 -5.39 10.72
CA ARG A 84 -2.33 -5.99 12.05
C ARG A 84 -1.25 -5.49 12.99
N PHE A 85 0.00 -5.48 12.54
CA PHE A 85 1.12 -4.94 13.30
C PHE A 85 0.95 -3.44 13.60
N GLN A 86 0.69 -2.62 12.58
CA GLN A 86 0.58 -1.16 12.72
C GLN A 86 -0.61 -0.71 13.59
N LEU A 87 -1.70 -1.48 13.59
CA LEU A 87 -2.92 -1.17 14.35
C LEU A 87 -2.98 -1.90 15.70
N GLY A 88 -1.90 -2.57 16.12
CA GLY A 88 -1.82 -3.29 17.39
C GLY A 88 -2.80 -4.45 17.51
N ARG A 89 -3.15 -5.10 16.39
CA ARG A 89 -4.02 -6.28 16.29
C ARG A 89 -3.19 -7.55 16.12
N ILE A 90 -2.28 -7.76 17.06
CA ILE A 90 -1.38 -8.91 17.13
C ILE A 90 -2.03 -9.94 18.06
N ASP A 91 -3.17 -10.46 17.63
CA ASP A 91 -3.91 -11.53 18.30
C ASP A 91 -3.72 -12.84 17.51
#